data_AF-A0A6A9USS6-F1
#
_entry.id   AF-A0A6A9USS6-F1
#
_cell.length_a   1.000
_cell.length_b   1.000
_cell.length_c   1.000
_cell.angle_alpha   90.00
_cell.angle_beta   90.00
_cell.angle_gamma   90.00
#
_symmetry.space_group_name_H-M   'P 1'
#
loop_
_entity.id
_entity.type
_entity.pdbx_description
1 polymer ?
#
loop_
_entity_poly.entity_id
_entity_poly.type
_entity_poly.pdbx_seq_one_letter_code
_entity_poly.pdbx_strand_id
1 'polypeptide(L)'
;MTSPEPASAARPDGPRLRRAVRVVAWVLALLVAVPVVVYVVHGGIGSIRGVALRREVAGEVAERRAVVQPEVLALRERQRAVLPEPPTHSWAALQCAFGTTEGGWIVQAYHQSCWFTTLDLYPVASEDEAVQRAGALPAELFGAPGEDPGYAVHCRVLTSSVEPSSEAGTQLLWVPGGAVAPGDQHCSRLTLGQYAADAVEPLDPTSVDPGTDWLVVSNQAPVLERRELGCSPWSLVFCSRPWDEPVLG
;
A
#
# COMPACT_ATOMS: atom_id res chain seq x y z
N MET A 1 48.72 -77.00 27.93
CA MET A 1 48.77 -75.87 26.98
C MET A 1 47.83 -76.20 25.84
N THR A 2 46.58 -75.77 25.93
CA THR A 2 45.53 -76.00 24.94
C THR A 2 45.11 -74.62 24.45
N SER A 3 45.44 -74.30 23.20
CA SER A 3 45.05 -73.05 22.54
C SER A 3 43.53 -73.00 22.39
N PRO A 4 42.86 -71.94 22.85
CA PRO A 4 41.44 -71.76 22.58
C PRO A 4 41.23 -71.50 21.07
N GLU A 5 40.33 -72.29 20.50
CA GLU A 5 39.86 -72.24 19.12
C GLU A 5 39.09 -70.92 18.90
N PRO A 6 39.42 -70.10 17.89
CA PRO A 6 38.71 -68.85 17.64
C PRO A 6 37.30 -69.17 17.12
N ALA A 7 36.29 -68.81 17.91
CA ALA A 7 34.90 -68.89 17.52
C ALA A 7 34.67 -68.14 16.20
N SER A 8 34.32 -68.91 15.16
CA SER A 8 33.99 -68.40 13.84
C SER A 8 32.81 -67.43 13.95
N ALA A 9 33.11 -66.13 13.88
CA ALA A 9 32.10 -65.08 13.87
C ALA A 9 31.26 -65.24 12.59
N ALA A 10 30.03 -65.74 12.75
CA ALA A 10 29.06 -65.85 11.69
C ALA A 10 28.95 -64.51 10.96
N ARG A 11 29.38 -64.48 9.69
CA ARG A 11 29.25 -63.30 8.83
C ARG A 11 27.77 -62.96 8.75
N PRO A 12 27.33 -61.79 9.23
CA PRO A 12 25.93 -61.42 9.19
C PRO A 12 25.44 -61.39 7.74
N ASP A 13 24.26 -61.94 7.50
CA ASP A 13 23.58 -62.11 6.20
C ASP A 13 23.58 -60.84 5.34
N GLY A 14 24.67 -60.63 4.60
CA GLY A 14 24.96 -59.43 3.82
C GLY A 14 23.96 -59.06 2.70
N PRO A 15 23.24 -59.98 2.03
CA PRO A 15 22.39 -59.59 0.90
C PRO A 15 20.98 -59.14 1.31
N ARG A 16 20.41 -59.68 2.41
CA ARG A 16 19.04 -59.33 2.85
C ARG A 16 18.99 -57.95 3.48
N LEU A 17 19.96 -57.63 4.34
CA LEU A 17 20.08 -56.31 4.96
C LEU A 17 20.28 -55.20 3.93
N ARG A 18 21.13 -55.42 2.92
CA ARG A 18 21.36 -54.45 1.82
C ARG A 18 20.10 -54.16 1.02
N ARG A 19 19.27 -55.17 0.74
CA ARG A 19 17.98 -54.99 0.05
C ARG A 19 17.02 -54.18 0.91
N ALA A 20 16.90 -54.50 2.20
CA ALA A 20 16.04 -53.77 3.13
C ALA A 20 16.45 -52.28 3.22
N VAL A 21 17.75 -52.00 3.40
CA VAL A 21 18.26 -50.62 3.44
C VAL A 21 17.96 -49.87 2.15
N ARG A 22 18.12 -50.50 0.98
CA ARG A 22 17.83 -49.86 -0.31
C ARG A 22 16.35 -49.53 -0.46
N VAL A 23 15.46 -50.44 -0.07
CA VAL A 23 14.01 -50.21 -0.10
C VAL A 23 13.63 -49.07 0.83
N VAL A 24 14.12 -49.09 2.08
CA VAL A 24 13.85 -48.01 3.05
C VAL A 24 14.36 -46.67 2.55
N ALA A 25 15.60 -46.61 2.03
CA ALA A 25 16.16 -45.39 1.46
C ALA A 25 15.32 -44.86 0.29
N TRP A 26 14.81 -45.75 -0.57
CA TRP A 26 13.97 -45.35 -1.71
C TRP A 26 12.60 -44.83 -1.25
N VAL A 27 11.98 -45.48 -0.26
CA VAL A 27 10.71 -45.03 0.33
C VAL A 27 10.90 -43.66 0.99
N LEU A 28 11.97 -43.46 1.77
CA LEU A 28 12.28 -42.16 2.37
C LEU A 28 12.55 -41.09 1.31
N ALA A 29 13.31 -41.43 0.26
CA ALA A 29 13.56 -40.52 -0.86
C ALA A 29 12.25 -40.12 -1.55
N LEU A 30 11.33 -41.06 -1.77
CA LEU A 30 10.01 -40.78 -2.34
C LEU A 30 9.15 -39.89 -1.42
N LEU A 31 9.14 -40.19 -0.12
CA LEU A 31 8.40 -39.42 0.89
C LEU A 31 8.86 -37.98 0.99
N VAL A 32 10.13 -37.69 0.68
CA VAL A 32 10.65 -36.32 0.62
C VAL A 32 10.47 -35.69 -0.76
N ALA A 33 10.77 -36.44 -1.82
CA ALA A 33 10.74 -35.92 -3.19
C ALA A 33 9.33 -35.53 -3.63
N VAL A 34 8.30 -36.33 -3.31
CA VAL A 34 6.93 -36.05 -3.73
C VAL A 34 6.41 -34.73 -3.17
N PRO A 35 6.47 -34.45 -1.84
CA PRO A 35 6.07 -33.16 -1.29
C PRO A 35 6.87 -31.99 -1.87
N VAL A 36 8.18 -32.15 -2.08
CA VAL A 36 9.03 -31.10 -2.68
C VAL A 36 8.58 -30.78 -4.10
N VAL A 37 8.34 -31.80 -4.93
CA VAL A 37 7.85 -31.61 -6.31
C VAL A 37 6.48 -30.93 -6.31
N VAL A 38 5.55 -31.39 -5.45
CA VAL A 38 4.22 -30.77 -5.32
C VAL A 38 4.34 -29.30 -4.89
N TYR A 39 5.20 -29.00 -3.92
CA TYR A 39 5.47 -27.63 -3.45
C TYR A 39 6.01 -26.73 -4.57
N VAL A 40 7.00 -27.20 -5.33
CA VAL A 40 7.58 -26.45 -6.44
C VAL A 40 6.57 -26.22 -7.57
N VAL A 41 5.78 -27.24 -7.92
CA VAL A 41 4.72 -27.11 -8.94
C VAL A 41 3.66 -26.12 -8.50
N HIS A 42 3.20 -26.19 -7.24
CA HIS A 42 2.22 -25.26 -6.67
C HIS A 42 2.75 -23.83 -6.67
N GLY A 43 3.97 -23.61 -6.17
CA GLY A 43 4.62 -22.30 -6.16
C GLY A 43 4.84 -21.74 -7.57
N GLY A 44 5.22 -22.60 -8.53
CA GLY A 44 5.37 -22.22 -9.94
C GLY A 44 4.06 -21.77 -10.59
N ILE A 45 2.98 -22.55 -10.44
CA ILE A 45 1.64 -22.19 -10.94
C ILE A 45 1.18 -20.88 -10.31
N GLY A 46 1.33 -20.73 -8.99
CA GLY A 46 0.96 -19.52 -8.30
C GLY A 46 1.77 -18.30 -8.72
N SER A 47 3.07 -18.46 -9.04
CA SER A 47 3.90 -17.37 -9.53
C SER A 47 3.45 -16.88 -10.91
N ILE A 48 3.09 -17.80 -11.81
CA ILE A 48 2.53 -17.45 -13.13
C ILE A 48 1.21 -16.68 -12.97
N ARG A 49 0.32 -17.16 -12.09
CA ARG A 49 -0.93 -16.46 -11.76
C ARG A 49 -0.67 -15.08 -11.16
N GLY A 50 0.33 -14.94 -10.30
CA GLY A 50 0.74 -13.66 -9.71
C GLY A 50 1.21 -12.65 -10.75
N VAL A 51 1.98 -13.08 -11.76
CA VAL A 51 2.40 -12.20 -12.87
C VAL A 51 1.20 -11.79 -13.73
N ALA A 52 0.29 -12.73 -14.04
CA ALA A 52 -0.92 -12.42 -14.79
C ALA A 52 -1.79 -11.41 -14.03
N LEU A 53 -2.01 -11.63 -12.74
CA LEU A 53 -2.77 -10.73 -11.87
C LEU A 53 -2.10 -9.35 -11.76
N ARG A 54 -0.77 -9.28 -11.64
CA ARG A 54 -0.05 -8.00 -11.62
C ARG A 54 -0.30 -7.19 -12.90
N ARG A 55 -0.31 -7.85 -14.07
CA ARG A 55 -0.61 -7.18 -15.35
C ARG A 55 -2.06 -6.75 -15.47
N GLU A 56 -2.99 -7.57 -14.98
CA GLU A 56 -4.42 -7.24 -14.93
C GLU A 56 -4.66 -6.01 -14.06
N VAL A 57 -4.11 -5.99 -12.85
CA VAL A 57 -4.19 -4.85 -11.92
C VAL A 57 -3.56 -3.60 -12.52
N ALA A 58 -2.39 -3.73 -13.18
CA ALA A 58 -1.75 -2.60 -13.85
C ALA A 58 -2.64 -2.02 -14.96
N GLY A 59 -3.22 -2.90 -15.79
CA GLY A 59 -4.16 -2.49 -16.83
C GLY A 59 -5.39 -1.76 -16.27
N GLU A 60 -5.99 -2.29 -15.20
CA GLU A 60 -7.14 -1.66 -14.54
C GLU A 60 -6.78 -0.28 -13.95
N VAL A 61 -5.63 -0.17 -13.28
CA VAL A 61 -5.14 1.10 -12.72
C VAL A 61 -4.89 2.12 -13.83
N ALA A 62 -4.21 1.73 -14.91
CA ALA A 62 -3.92 2.62 -16.04
C ALA A 62 -5.19 3.10 -16.73
N GLU A 63 -6.16 2.21 -16.98
CA GLU A 63 -7.44 2.53 -17.60
C GLU A 63 -8.25 3.50 -16.73
N ARG A 64 -8.43 3.21 -15.45
CA ARG A 64 -9.21 4.07 -14.54
C ARG A 64 -8.52 5.41 -14.29
N ARG A 65 -7.19 5.41 -14.18
CA ARG A 65 -6.41 6.66 -14.04
C ARG A 65 -6.62 7.58 -15.22
N ALA A 66 -6.66 7.05 -16.45
CA ALA A 66 -6.86 7.86 -17.65
C ALA A 66 -8.19 8.64 -17.64
N VAL A 67 -9.18 8.17 -16.87
CA VAL A 67 -10.46 8.86 -16.64
C VAL A 67 -10.40 9.77 -15.41
N VAL A 68 -9.95 9.25 -14.27
CA VAL A 68 -9.98 9.97 -12.98
C VAL A 68 -9.01 11.15 -12.95
N GLN A 69 -7.79 10.98 -13.46
CA GLN A 69 -6.75 12.01 -13.42
C GLN A 69 -7.19 13.34 -14.06
N PRO A 70 -7.69 13.38 -15.32
CA PRO A 70 -8.10 14.65 -15.91
C PRO A 70 -9.30 15.29 -15.18
N GLU A 71 -10.22 14.51 -14.62
CA GLU A 71 -11.35 15.04 -13.85
C GLU A 71 -10.90 15.74 -12.56
N VAL A 72 -10.00 15.11 -11.80
CA VAL A 72 -9.45 15.69 -10.56
C VAL A 72 -8.58 16.90 -10.87
N LEU A 73 -7.74 16.86 -11.91
CA LEU A 73 -6.96 18.01 -12.34
C LEU A 73 -7.85 19.18 -12.79
N ALA A 74 -8.93 18.90 -13.53
CA ALA A 74 -9.88 19.93 -13.92
C ALA A 74 -10.63 20.53 -12.71
N LEU A 75 -10.94 19.72 -11.69
CA LEU A 75 -11.50 20.22 -10.43
C LEU A 75 -10.51 21.14 -9.71
N ARG A 76 -9.25 20.74 -9.60
CA ARG A 76 -8.18 21.55 -9.01
C ARG A 76 -8.04 22.90 -9.72
N GLU A 77 -8.04 22.93 -11.06
CA GLU A 77 -7.96 24.21 -11.79
C GLU A 77 -9.19 25.10 -11.57
N ARG A 78 -10.39 24.54 -11.43
CA ARG A 78 -11.59 25.32 -11.04
C ARG A 78 -11.47 25.90 -9.63
N GLN A 79 -10.90 25.15 -8.69
CA GLN A 79 -10.66 25.63 -7.32
C GLN A 79 -9.58 26.72 -7.29
N ARG A 80 -8.49 26.57 -8.04
CA ARG A 80 -7.46 27.61 -8.18
C ARG A 80 -8.01 28.92 -8.75
N ALA A 81 -8.94 28.85 -9.70
CA ALA A 81 -9.53 30.03 -10.33
C ALA A 81 -10.41 30.87 -9.38
N VAL A 82 -10.89 30.30 -8.26
CA VAL A 82 -11.69 31.03 -7.26
C VAL A 82 -10.88 31.50 -6.05
N LEU A 83 -9.63 31.03 -5.90
CA LEU A 83 -8.72 31.48 -4.87
C LEU A 83 -7.97 32.75 -5.35
N PRO A 84 -7.73 33.73 -4.47
CA PRO A 84 -7.21 35.04 -4.86
C PRO A 84 -5.73 35.00 -5.29
N GLU A 85 -4.98 34.02 -4.77
CA GLU A 85 -3.54 33.87 -4.99
C GLU A 85 -3.28 32.47 -5.55
N PRO A 86 -2.22 32.28 -6.37
CA PRO A 86 -1.79 30.95 -6.77
C PRO A 86 -1.20 30.18 -5.58
N PRO A 87 -1.24 28.84 -5.59
CA PRO A 87 -0.59 28.05 -4.55
C PRO A 87 0.93 28.22 -4.57
N THR A 88 1.57 28.24 -3.40
CA THR A 88 3.03 28.28 -3.29
C THR A 88 3.64 26.93 -3.65
N HIS A 89 2.96 25.85 -3.25
CA HIS A 89 3.37 24.49 -3.56
C HIS A 89 2.17 23.71 -4.09
N SER A 90 2.46 22.87 -5.08
CA SER A 90 1.49 21.98 -5.68
C SER A 90 2.09 20.59 -5.81
N TRP A 91 1.22 19.60 -5.65
CA TRP A 91 1.59 18.21 -5.78
C TRP A 91 0.44 17.43 -6.40
N ALA A 92 0.77 16.48 -7.27
CA ALA A 92 -0.20 15.57 -7.86
C ALA A 92 0.45 14.21 -8.09
N ALA A 93 -0.14 13.15 -7.56
CA ALA A 93 0.38 11.80 -7.78
C ALA A 93 -0.71 10.74 -7.71
N LEU A 94 -0.42 9.60 -8.33
CA LEU A 94 -1.08 8.35 -8.01
C LEU A 94 -0.44 7.76 -6.74
N GLN A 95 -1.28 7.51 -5.74
CA GLN A 95 -0.90 6.82 -4.51
C GLN A 95 -1.54 5.45 -4.49
N CYS A 96 -0.76 4.40 -4.21
CA CYS A 96 -1.29 3.06 -3.99
C CYS A 96 -0.84 2.53 -2.64
N ALA A 97 -1.76 1.90 -1.93
CA ALA A 97 -1.50 1.26 -0.65
C ALA A 97 -1.74 -0.25 -0.74
N PHE A 98 -0.96 -1.00 0.02
CA PHE A 98 -1.27 -2.39 0.33
C PHE A 98 -1.91 -2.49 1.71
N GLY A 99 -3.13 -2.99 1.73
CA GLY A 99 -3.79 -3.40 2.96
C GLY A 99 -3.78 -4.91 3.14
N THR A 100 -4.15 -5.34 4.33
CA THR A 100 -4.36 -6.73 4.70
C THR A 100 -5.81 -6.95 5.12
N THR A 101 -6.39 -8.08 4.73
CA THR A 101 -7.57 -8.62 5.40
C THR A 101 -7.07 -9.53 6.51
N GLU A 102 -7.38 -9.20 7.76
CA GLU A 102 -6.86 -9.90 8.95
C GLU A 102 -7.96 -10.70 9.64
N GLY A 103 -7.61 -11.93 10.06
CA GLY A 103 -8.46 -12.79 10.89
C GLY A 103 -7.79 -13.00 12.25
N GLY A 104 -7.89 -12.02 13.14
CA GLY A 104 -7.10 -11.98 14.37
C GLY A 104 -5.67 -11.52 14.07
N TRP A 105 -4.66 -12.33 14.37
CA TRP A 105 -3.24 -12.02 14.12
C TRP A 105 -2.71 -12.60 12.79
N ILE A 106 -3.57 -13.28 12.01
CA ILE A 106 -3.20 -13.93 10.76
C ILE A 106 -3.71 -13.11 9.58
N VAL A 107 -2.79 -12.74 8.69
CA VAL A 107 -3.15 -12.16 7.38
C VAL A 107 -3.79 -13.24 6.52
N GLN A 108 -5.01 -12.98 6.04
CA GLN A 108 -5.76 -13.88 5.18
C GLN A 108 -5.52 -13.60 3.70
N ALA A 109 -5.45 -12.31 3.36
CA ALA A 109 -5.20 -11.85 2.00
C ALA A 109 -4.61 -10.44 2.01
N TYR A 110 -3.79 -10.15 1.01
CA TYR A 110 -3.41 -8.78 0.68
C TYR A 110 -4.41 -8.19 -0.32
N HIS A 111 -4.63 -6.90 -0.21
CA HIS A 111 -5.37 -6.12 -1.19
C HIS A 111 -4.61 -4.85 -1.53
N GLN A 112 -4.87 -4.32 -2.72
CA GLN A 112 -4.36 -3.03 -3.14
C GLN A 112 -5.52 -2.07 -3.38
N SER A 113 -5.31 -0.83 -2.98
CA SER A 113 -6.16 0.30 -3.31
C SER A 113 -5.27 1.41 -3.87
N CYS A 114 -5.80 2.20 -4.80
CA CYS A 114 -5.11 3.32 -5.42
C CYS A 114 -6.03 4.52 -5.51
N TRP A 115 -5.46 5.71 -5.32
CA TRP A 115 -6.15 6.97 -5.40
C TRP A 115 -5.27 7.96 -6.16
N PHE A 116 -5.91 8.80 -6.97
CA PHE A 116 -5.25 9.97 -7.51
C PHE A 116 -5.49 11.12 -6.55
N THR A 117 -4.41 11.76 -6.11
CA THR A 117 -4.46 12.84 -5.13
C THR A 117 -3.78 14.08 -5.69
N THR A 118 -4.38 15.23 -5.43
CA THR A 118 -3.77 16.54 -5.66
C THR A 118 -3.78 17.34 -4.38
N LEU A 119 -2.71 18.09 -4.14
CA LEU A 119 -2.56 19.00 -3.01
C LEU A 119 -2.11 20.36 -3.53
N ASP A 120 -2.74 21.41 -3.03
CA ASP A 120 -2.31 22.80 -3.21
C ASP A 120 -2.18 23.46 -1.85
N LEU A 121 -1.01 24.06 -1.60
CA LEU A 121 -0.66 24.68 -0.33
C LEU A 121 -0.65 26.21 -0.49
N TYR A 122 -1.46 26.88 0.32
CA TYR A 122 -1.57 28.33 0.37
C TYR A 122 -1.09 28.82 1.73
N PRO A 123 -0.13 29.74 1.81
CA PRO A 123 0.37 30.23 3.07
C PRO A 123 -0.72 31.06 3.77
N VAL A 124 -0.86 30.87 5.08
CA VAL A 124 -1.71 31.66 5.95
C VAL A 124 -0.94 32.07 7.19
N ALA A 125 -1.29 33.22 7.78
CA ALA A 125 -0.62 33.71 8.98
C ALA A 125 -1.10 33.00 10.26
N SER A 126 -2.31 32.43 10.24
CA SER A 126 -2.91 31.74 11.38
C SER A 126 -4.07 30.82 10.99
N GLU A 127 -4.49 29.99 11.94
CA GLU A 127 -5.72 29.19 11.84
C GLU A 127 -6.97 30.05 11.58
N ASP A 128 -7.12 31.19 12.27
CA ASP A 128 -8.28 32.08 12.11
C ASP A 128 -8.39 32.62 10.68
N GLU A 129 -7.24 32.96 10.06
CA GLU A 129 -7.21 33.37 8.66
C GLU A 129 -7.63 32.23 7.74
N ALA A 130 -7.14 31.00 8.00
CA ALA A 130 -7.53 29.82 7.22
C ALA A 130 -9.04 29.55 7.32
N VAL A 131 -9.63 29.65 8.51
CA VAL A 131 -11.08 29.53 8.75
C VAL A 131 -11.86 30.61 8.01
N GLN A 132 -11.40 31.87 8.08
CA GLN A 132 -12.05 32.98 7.38
C GLN A 132 -12.02 32.79 5.87
N ARG A 133 -10.85 32.42 5.31
CA ARG A 133 -10.70 32.13 3.88
C ARG A 133 -11.61 30.97 3.48
N ALA A 134 -11.61 29.87 4.24
CA ALA A 134 -12.46 28.70 3.99
C ALA A 134 -13.96 29.06 3.97
N GLY A 135 -14.43 29.89 4.91
CA GLY A 135 -15.82 30.31 5.00
C GLY A 135 -16.30 31.21 3.84
N ALA A 136 -15.37 31.79 3.07
CA ALA A 136 -15.68 32.60 1.89
C ALA A 136 -15.73 31.78 0.59
N LEU A 137 -15.31 30.51 0.61
CA LEU A 137 -15.22 29.66 -0.57
C LEU A 137 -16.56 28.99 -0.90
N PRO A 138 -16.85 28.73 -2.19
CA PRO A 138 -18.09 28.09 -2.61
C PRO A 138 -18.12 26.62 -2.17
N ALA A 139 -19.11 26.25 -1.35
CA ALA A 139 -19.26 24.90 -0.80
C ALA A 139 -19.40 23.80 -1.87
N GLU A 140 -19.89 24.15 -3.05
CA GLU A 140 -20.00 23.25 -4.20
C GLU A 140 -18.64 22.81 -4.78
N LEU A 141 -17.56 23.56 -4.52
CA LEU A 141 -16.20 23.19 -4.94
C LEU A 141 -15.33 22.66 -3.79
N PHE A 142 -15.58 23.09 -2.55
CA PHE A 142 -14.73 22.79 -1.39
C PHE A 142 -15.43 21.93 -0.32
N GLY A 143 -16.69 21.57 -0.54
CA GLY A 143 -17.51 20.88 0.43
C GLY A 143 -18.15 21.80 1.48
N ALA A 144 -18.94 21.21 2.36
CA ALA A 144 -19.57 21.93 3.46
C ALA A 144 -18.61 22.03 4.66
N PRO A 145 -18.83 22.97 5.59
CA PRO A 145 -18.17 22.95 6.89
C PRO A 145 -18.33 21.58 7.53
N GLY A 146 -17.21 20.93 7.82
CA GLY A 146 -17.19 19.60 8.42
C GLY A 146 -17.02 19.69 9.94
N GLU A 147 -17.62 18.76 10.68
CA GLU A 147 -17.12 18.48 12.03
C GLU A 147 -15.78 17.76 11.90
N ASP A 148 -14.77 18.26 12.59
CA ASP A 148 -13.51 17.53 12.74
C ASP A 148 -13.82 16.22 13.46
N PRO A 149 -13.55 15.04 12.86
CA PRO A 149 -13.84 13.77 13.51
C PRO A 149 -12.98 13.53 14.76
N GLY A 150 -12.09 14.47 15.14
CA GLY A 150 -11.39 14.47 16.42
C GLY A 150 -10.16 13.56 16.46
N TYR A 151 -9.74 13.05 15.30
CA TYR A 151 -8.62 12.12 15.19
C TYR A 151 -7.32 12.77 14.68
N ALA A 152 -7.37 13.99 14.17
CA ALA A 152 -6.19 14.70 13.68
C ALA A 152 -5.75 15.75 14.72
N VAL A 153 -4.91 15.33 15.67
CA VAL A 153 -4.41 16.19 16.77
C VAL A 153 -3.63 17.42 16.25
N HIS A 154 -3.23 17.42 14.97
CA HIS A 154 -2.35 18.43 14.40
C HIS A 154 -2.85 19.06 13.09
N CYS A 155 -3.95 18.58 12.50
CA CYS A 155 -4.52 19.12 11.27
C CYS A 155 -6.01 19.31 11.45
N ARG A 156 -6.54 20.50 11.16
CA ARG A 156 -7.97 20.77 11.29
C ARG A 156 -8.65 20.71 9.94
N VAL A 157 -9.69 19.88 9.80
CA VAL A 157 -10.58 19.92 8.64
C VAL A 157 -11.50 21.14 8.76
N LEU A 158 -11.44 22.04 7.78
CA LEU A 158 -12.28 23.23 7.71
C LEU A 158 -13.56 22.95 6.93
N THR A 159 -13.41 22.35 5.75
CA THR A 159 -14.52 21.90 4.91
C THR A 159 -14.23 20.54 4.31
N SER A 160 -15.28 19.80 4.00
CA SER A 160 -15.18 18.47 3.39
C SER A 160 -16.39 18.19 2.50
N SER A 161 -16.14 17.63 1.32
CA SER A 161 -17.15 16.98 0.50
C SER A 161 -17.08 15.45 0.58
N VAL A 162 -16.19 14.93 1.45
CA VAL A 162 -15.95 13.50 1.60
C VAL A 162 -17.11 12.86 2.33
N GLU A 163 -17.74 11.86 1.71
CA GLU A 163 -18.75 11.05 2.37
C GLU A 163 -18.15 10.24 3.52
N PRO A 164 -18.84 10.02 4.65
CA PRO A 164 -18.26 9.34 5.82
C PRO A 164 -17.68 7.94 5.57
N SER A 165 -18.17 7.24 4.53
CA SER A 165 -17.69 5.90 4.12
C SER A 165 -16.66 5.92 3.00
N SER A 166 -16.29 7.11 2.51
CA SER A 166 -15.40 7.29 1.37
C SER A 166 -14.16 8.06 1.79
N GLU A 167 -13.04 7.80 1.11
CA GLU A 167 -11.87 8.68 1.15
C GLU A 167 -11.84 9.61 -0.08
N ALA A 168 -12.86 9.54 -0.93
CA ALA A 168 -12.99 10.36 -2.13
C ALA A 168 -13.66 11.69 -1.81
N GLY A 169 -13.12 12.76 -2.35
CA GLY A 169 -13.71 14.10 -2.31
C GLY A 169 -12.67 15.19 -2.16
N THR A 170 -13.17 16.39 -1.85
CA THR A 170 -12.37 17.56 -1.54
C THR A 170 -12.31 17.75 -0.03
N GLN A 171 -11.13 18.07 0.49
CA GLN A 171 -10.94 18.53 1.86
C GLN A 171 -10.16 19.83 1.84
N LEU A 172 -10.59 20.77 2.66
CA LEU A 172 -9.84 21.98 2.96
C LEU A 172 -9.35 21.88 4.40
N LEU A 173 -8.04 21.97 4.58
CA LEU A 173 -7.39 21.73 5.86
C LEU A 173 -6.59 22.96 6.28
N TRP A 174 -6.59 23.28 7.57
CA TRP A 174 -5.53 24.09 8.16
C TRP A 174 -4.46 23.17 8.73
N VAL A 175 -3.20 23.52 8.45
CA VAL A 175 -2.03 22.72 8.80
C VAL A 175 -0.96 23.64 9.37
N PRO A 176 -0.56 23.46 10.64
CA PRO A 176 0.50 24.25 11.23
C PRO A 176 1.85 23.91 10.58
N GLY A 177 2.73 24.88 10.43
CA GLY A 177 3.99 24.68 9.69
C GLY A 177 4.86 23.51 10.16
N GLY A 178 4.90 23.28 11.47
CA GLY A 178 5.65 22.15 12.06
C GLY A 178 5.10 20.77 11.71
N ALA A 179 3.85 20.66 11.24
CA ALA A 179 3.22 19.38 10.91
C ALA A 179 3.47 18.90 9.48
N VAL A 180 4.09 19.71 8.62
CA VAL A 180 4.42 19.34 7.22
C VAL A 180 5.82 18.72 7.09
N ALA A 181 6.57 18.62 8.18
CA ALA A 181 7.93 18.08 8.17
C ALA A 181 7.97 16.59 7.77
N PRO A 182 8.97 16.17 6.96
CA PRO A 182 9.06 14.78 6.51
C PRO A 182 9.25 13.82 7.69
N GLY A 183 8.35 12.84 7.80
CA GLY A 183 8.40 11.77 8.80
C GLY A 183 7.39 11.89 9.94
N ASP A 184 6.77 13.05 10.13
CA ASP A 184 5.72 13.24 11.13
C ASP A 184 4.36 12.88 10.54
N GLN A 185 3.77 11.78 11.05
CA GLN A 185 2.40 11.37 10.70
C GLN A 185 1.32 12.25 11.36
N HIS A 186 1.68 13.45 11.80
CA HIS A 186 0.83 14.36 12.57
C HIS A 186 -0.40 14.77 11.76
N CYS A 187 -0.25 14.84 10.43
CA CYS A 187 -1.32 14.94 9.47
C CYS A 187 -1.33 13.70 8.57
N SER A 188 -1.90 12.60 9.05
CA SER A 188 -1.95 11.31 8.34
C SER A 188 -2.48 11.41 6.89
N ARG A 189 -3.26 12.45 6.58
CA ARG A 189 -3.81 12.73 5.24
C ARG A 189 -2.86 13.51 4.30
N LEU A 190 -1.75 14.04 4.80
CA LEU A 190 -0.73 14.73 4.02
C LEU A 190 0.55 13.88 3.96
N THR A 191 0.41 12.64 3.50
CA THR A 191 1.60 11.82 3.29
C THR A 191 2.27 12.23 1.98
N LEU A 192 3.08 13.29 2.03
CA LEU A 192 3.90 13.72 0.91
C LEU A 192 5.01 12.69 0.68
N GLY A 193 4.99 12.02 -0.48
CA GLY A 193 6.13 11.27 -1.01
C GLY A 193 6.30 9.81 -0.58
N GLN A 194 5.85 9.37 0.61
CA GLN A 194 6.13 7.99 1.05
C GLN A 194 5.39 6.90 0.26
N TYR A 195 4.26 7.24 -0.37
CA TYR A 195 3.47 6.32 -1.21
C TYR A 195 3.32 6.81 -2.65
N ALA A 196 4.05 7.87 -3.02
CA ALA A 196 3.96 8.52 -4.31
C ALA A 196 4.98 7.91 -5.26
N ALA A 197 4.60 6.84 -5.95
CA ALA A 197 5.53 6.18 -6.85
C ALA A 197 5.37 6.62 -8.32
N ASP A 198 4.29 7.34 -8.66
CA ASP A 198 4.17 8.05 -9.94
C ASP A 198 3.56 9.46 -9.75
N ALA A 199 4.45 10.44 -9.52
CA ALA A 199 4.09 11.83 -9.35
C ALA A 199 4.02 12.54 -10.70
N VAL A 200 2.86 13.12 -11.00
CA VAL A 200 2.63 14.01 -12.15
C VAL A 200 3.25 15.38 -11.86
N GLU A 201 3.10 15.85 -10.62
CA GLU A 201 3.74 17.07 -10.13
C GLU A 201 4.44 16.73 -8.80
N PRO A 202 5.76 16.49 -8.82
CA PRO A 202 6.51 16.18 -7.61
C PRO A 202 6.65 17.44 -6.73
N LEU A 203 6.62 17.22 -5.41
CA LEU A 203 6.88 18.25 -4.40
C LEU A 203 8.10 17.82 -3.60
N ASP A 204 9.09 18.71 -3.51
CA ASP A 204 10.19 18.55 -2.58
C ASP A 204 9.70 18.91 -1.16
N PRO A 205 9.57 17.96 -0.23
CA PRO A 205 9.08 18.25 1.11
C PRO A 205 10.01 19.21 1.87
N THR A 206 11.29 19.29 1.49
CA THR A 206 12.25 20.23 2.10
C THR A 206 12.06 21.68 1.64
N SER A 207 11.28 21.90 0.58
CA SER A 207 10.93 23.24 0.10
C SER A 207 9.76 23.89 0.86
N VAL A 208 9.03 23.12 1.65
CA VAL A 208 7.92 23.63 2.47
C VAL A 208 8.47 24.22 3.76
N ASP A 209 8.22 25.51 3.99
CA ASP A 209 8.69 26.20 5.19
C ASP A 209 7.99 25.66 6.46
N PRO A 210 8.74 25.08 7.42
CA PRO A 210 8.18 24.58 8.67
C PRO A 210 7.71 25.70 9.62
N GLY A 211 8.04 26.96 9.36
CA GLY A 211 7.57 28.11 10.12
C GLY A 211 6.25 28.71 9.63
N THR A 212 5.73 28.25 8.50
CA THR A 212 4.54 28.82 7.84
C THR A 212 3.32 27.92 8.05
N ASP A 213 2.20 28.47 8.48
CA ASP A 213 0.92 27.75 8.48
C ASP A 213 0.35 27.67 7.06
N TRP A 214 -0.34 26.57 6.77
CA TRP A 214 -0.84 26.28 5.43
C TRP A 214 -2.35 26.04 5.45
N LEU A 215 -3.02 26.66 4.49
CA LEU A 215 -4.33 26.23 4.02
C LEU A 215 -4.10 25.23 2.88
N VAL A 216 -4.51 23.99 3.06
CA VAL A 216 -4.27 22.91 2.10
C VAL A 216 -5.58 22.49 1.45
N VAL A 217 -5.64 22.62 0.13
CA VAL A 217 -6.71 22.06 -0.70
C VAL A 217 -6.27 20.66 -1.13
N SER A 218 -6.99 19.63 -0.68
CA SER A 218 -6.76 18.24 -1.04
C SER A 218 -7.93 17.72 -1.86
N ASN A 219 -7.65 17.18 -3.05
CA ASN A 219 -8.62 16.42 -3.82
C ASN A 219 -8.13 14.98 -3.94
N GLN A 220 -9.01 14.04 -3.62
CA GLN A 220 -8.72 12.62 -3.72
C GLN A 220 -9.85 11.92 -4.46
N ALA A 221 -9.52 11.04 -5.40
CA ALA A 221 -10.49 10.19 -6.08
C ALA A 221 -9.94 8.76 -6.24
N PRO A 222 -10.77 7.73 -6.06
CA PRO A 222 -10.34 6.35 -6.17
C PRO A 222 -10.03 6.03 -7.63
N VAL A 223 -8.81 5.53 -7.86
CA VAL A 223 -8.43 4.90 -9.12
C VAL A 223 -8.71 3.40 -9.03
N LEU A 224 -8.51 2.80 -7.85
CA LEU A 224 -8.81 1.41 -7.57
C LEU A 224 -9.27 1.30 -6.11
N GLU A 225 -10.55 1.05 -5.85
CA GLU A 225 -11.08 1.06 -4.48
C GLU A 225 -10.47 -0.05 -3.61
N ARG A 226 -10.57 -1.31 -4.07
CA ARG A 226 -9.97 -2.46 -3.41
C ARG A 226 -9.92 -3.64 -4.37
N ARG A 227 -8.72 -4.10 -4.68
CA ARG A 227 -8.48 -5.32 -5.45
C ARG A 227 -7.78 -6.34 -4.59
N GLU A 228 -8.42 -7.48 -4.37
CA GLU A 228 -7.79 -8.61 -3.68
C GLU A 228 -6.66 -9.19 -4.53
N LEU A 229 -5.49 -9.36 -3.92
CA LEU A 229 -4.28 -9.87 -4.54
C LEU A 229 -3.96 -11.30 -4.11
N GLY A 230 -4.57 -11.74 -3.01
CA GLY A 230 -4.28 -13.04 -2.38
C GLY A 230 -2.96 -13.01 -1.61
N CYS A 231 -2.26 -14.14 -1.63
CA CYS A 231 -1.02 -14.37 -0.88
C CYS A 231 0.11 -14.79 -1.82
N SER A 232 1.34 -14.66 -1.34
CA SER A 232 2.49 -15.30 -2.00
C SER A 232 2.26 -16.81 -2.15
N PRO A 233 2.47 -17.37 -3.36
CA PRO A 233 2.22 -18.78 -3.62
C PRO A 233 3.24 -19.72 -2.96
N TRP A 234 4.33 -19.16 -2.41
CA TRP A 234 5.41 -19.89 -1.76
C TRP A 234 5.24 -19.99 -0.24
N SER A 235 4.27 -19.27 0.34
CA SER A 235 4.08 -19.19 1.78
C SER A 235 2.81 -19.92 2.19
N LEU A 236 2.97 -21.20 2.57
CA LEU A 236 1.84 -22.10 2.88
C LEU A 236 1.27 -21.92 4.30
N VAL A 237 2.07 -21.41 5.24
CA VAL A 237 1.69 -21.36 6.66
C VAL A 237 1.19 -19.97 7.06
N PHE A 238 1.79 -18.91 6.51
CA PHE A 238 1.41 -17.52 6.77
C PHE A 238 1.31 -16.78 5.44
N CYS A 239 0.24 -16.02 5.22
CA CYS A 239 0.13 -15.19 4.03
C CYS A 239 1.24 -14.13 4.06
N SER A 240 2.16 -14.19 3.10
CA SER A 240 3.14 -13.13 2.87
C SER A 240 2.74 -12.31 1.65
N ARG A 241 3.25 -11.07 1.59
CA ARG A 241 2.94 -10.12 0.52
C ARG A 241 3.22 -10.78 -0.84
N PRO A 242 2.29 -10.66 -1.81
CA PRO A 242 2.49 -11.27 -3.12
C PRO A 242 3.60 -10.57 -3.94
N TRP A 243 3.89 -9.29 -3.63
CA TRP A 243 4.89 -8.46 -4.30
C TRP A 243 5.62 -7.56 -3.31
N ASP A 244 6.78 -7.03 -3.75
CA ASP A 244 7.60 -6.10 -2.96
C ASP A 244 7.04 -4.67 -2.96
N GLU A 245 6.31 -4.28 -4.02
CA GLU A 245 5.84 -2.90 -4.27
C GLU A 245 4.44 -2.87 -4.91
N PRO A 246 3.65 -1.78 -4.70
CA PRO A 246 2.35 -1.58 -5.33
C PRO A 246 2.41 -1.54 -6.86
N VAL A 247 1.31 -1.93 -7.50
CA VAL A 247 1.16 -1.84 -8.95
C VAL A 247 0.61 -0.46 -9.32
N LEU A 248 1.37 0.32 -10.08
CA LEU A 248 1.08 1.74 -10.33
C LEU A 248 0.39 2.00 -11.67
N GLY A 249 0.21 0.97 -12.49
CA GLY A 249 -0.32 1.09 -13.85
C GLY A 249 0.76 1.43 -14.87
#